data_AF-A0A920TIR3-F1
#
_entry.id   AF-A0A920TIR3-F1
#
_cell.length_a   1.000
_cell.length_b   1.000
_cell.length_c   1.000
_cell.angle_alpha   90.00
_cell.angle_beta   90.00
_cell.angle_gamma   90.00
#
_symmetry.space_group_name_H-M   'P 1'
#
loop_
_entity.id
_entity.type
_entity.pdbx_description
1 polymer ?
#
loop_
_entity_poly.entity_id
_entity_poly.type
_entity_poly.pdbx_seq_one_letter_code
_entity_poly.pdbx_strand_id
1 'polypeptide(L)'
;MVGLPKKQISADAWAEKLAPYYNLSLNKYFIDENYDKYLYQPLLGFADRISFIDWELYDKYFINGFGHVTKWLSFLPGRTDYDGLDQTLVDGLGRSMSKAGSSLKEVQTGRLQNYMLFALFGVIIIVIFQSF
;
A
#
# COMPACT_ATOMS: atom_id res chain seq x y z
N MET A 1 -2.84 77.16 19.34
CA MET A 1 -2.92 76.08 18.35
C MET A 1 -1.50 75.59 18.11
N VAL A 2 -1.09 74.50 18.78
CA VAL A 2 0.28 73.97 18.69
C VAL A 2 0.35 73.10 17.44
N GLY A 3 1.10 73.54 16.43
CA GLY A 3 1.30 72.81 15.20
C GLY A 3 2.04 71.50 15.46
N LEU A 4 1.48 70.38 15.01
CA LEU A 4 2.09 69.07 15.14
C LEU A 4 3.46 69.04 14.43
N PRO A 5 4.49 68.40 15.02
CA PRO A 5 5.81 68.31 14.41
C PRO A 5 5.74 67.57 13.08
N LYS A 6 6.36 68.14 12.03
CA LYS A 6 6.50 67.48 10.72
C LYS A 6 7.28 66.17 10.90
N LYS A 7 6.61 65.04 10.69
CA LYS A 7 7.22 63.71 10.69
C LYS A 7 8.33 63.67 9.62
N GLN A 8 9.58 63.56 10.04
CA GLN A 8 10.75 63.41 9.14
C GLN A 8 10.78 62.06 8.41
N ILE A 9 9.96 61.09 8.85
CA ILE A 9 9.80 59.78 8.23
C ILE A 9 8.30 59.61 7.95
N SER A 10 7.95 59.49 6.66
CA SER A 10 6.58 59.16 6.25
C SER A 10 6.28 57.72 6.66
N ALA A 11 5.41 57.54 7.66
CA ALA A 11 4.99 56.23 8.14
C ALA A 11 4.28 55.43 7.04
N ASP A 12 3.51 56.13 6.20
CA ASP A 12 2.76 55.52 5.10
C ASP A 12 3.71 54.97 4.02
N ALA A 13 4.79 55.69 3.70
CA ALA A 13 5.80 55.23 2.73
C ALA A 13 6.58 53.99 3.20
N TRP A 14 6.77 53.82 4.52
CA TRP A 14 7.40 52.62 5.08
C TRP A 14 6.43 51.46 5.21
N ALA A 15 5.16 51.73 5.52
CA ALA A 15 4.10 50.73 5.53
C ALA A 15 3.92 50.11 4.13
N GLU A 16 3.94 50.92 3.08
CA GLU A 16 3.86 50.44 1.69
C GLU A 16 5.05 49.56 1.32
N LYS A 17 6.26 49.92 1.74
CA LYS A 17 7.48 49.13 1.49
C LYS A 17 7.51 47.80 2.26
N LEU A 18 6.94 47.77 3.46
CA LEU A 18 6.92 46.58 4.32
C LEU A 18 5.67 45.70 4.11
N ALA A 19 4.66 46.19 3.38
CA ALA A 19 3.44 45.45 3.05
C ALA A 19 3.67 44.00 2.57
N PRO A 20 4.61 43.69 1.65
CA PRO A 20 4.85 42.30 1.23
C PRO A 20 5.39 41.41 2.35
N TYR A 21 6.29 41.92 3.21
CA TYR A 21 6.83 41.17 4.34
C TYR A 21 5.80 40.99 5.45
N TYR A 22 4.98 42.02 5.69
CA TYR A 22 3.85 41.96 6.60
C TYR A 22 2.86 40.89 6.13
N ASN A 23 2.53 40.86 4.84
CA ASN A 23 1.64 39.85 4.27
C ASN A 23 2.23 38.43 4.38
N LEU A 24 3.54 38.25 4.19
CA LEU A 24 4.19 36.95 4.40
C LEU A 24 4.08 36.49 5.86
N SER A 25 4.38 37.38 6.82
CA SER A 25 4.27 37.06 8.24
C SER A 25 2.81 36.82 8.66
N LEU A 26 1.87 37.59 8.13
CA LEU A 26 0.44 37.47 8.40
C LEU A 26 -0.09 36.12 7.94
N ASN A 27 0.34 35.64 6.78
CA ASN A 27 -0.01 34.33 6.24
C ASN A 27 0.91 33.21 6.73
N LYS A 28 1.65 33.40 7.84
CA LYS A 28 2.57 32.40 8.42
C LYS A 28 3.52 31.78 7.37
N TYR A 29 4.00 32.59 6.44
CA TYR A 29 4.87 32.18 5.34
C TYR A 29 4.27 31.11 4.40
N PHE A 30 2.96 30.92 4.41
CA PHE A 30 2.25 29.92 3.62
C PHE A 30 2.74 28.47 3.83
N ILE A 31 3.39 28.20 4.97
CA ILE A 31 3.98 26.88 5.24
C ILE A 31 2.88 25.84 5.36
N ASP A 32 1.82 26.15 6.10
CA ASP A 32 0.70 25.24 6.33
C ASP A 32 -0.01 24.90 5.01
N GLU A 33 -0.29 25.91 4.17
CA GLU A 33 -0.96 25.74 2.88
C GLU A 33 -0.10 24.98 1.85
N ASN A 34 1.19 25.27 1.80
CA ASN A 34 2.10 24.53 0.92
C ASN A 34 2.27 23.08 1.39
N TYR A 35 2.32 22.84 2.70
CA TYR A 35 2.44 21.50 3.25
C TYR A 35 1.20 20.66 2.92
N ASP A 36 0.01 21.22 3.12
CA ASP A 36 -1.24 20.54 2.75
C ASP A 36 -1.27 20.23 1.24
N LYS A 37 -0.99 21.24 0.40
CA LYS A 37 -1.08 21.11 -1.05
C LYS A 37 -0.07 20.15 -1.68
N TYR A 38 1.20 20.22 -1.25
CA TYR A 38 2.28 19.51 -1.92
C TYR A 38 2.68 18.20 -1.25
N LEU A 39 2.39 18.04 0.05
CA LEU A 39 2.71 16.82 0.78
C LEU A 39 1.44 16.06 1.14
N TYR A 40 0.53 16.66 1.90
CA TYR A 40 -0.58 15.94 2.51
C TYR A 40 -1.59 15.40 1.48
N GLN A 41 -2.13 16.26 0.62
CA GLN A 41 -3.11 15.89 -0.42
C GLN A 41 -2.61 14.81 -1.40
N PRO A 42 -1.41 14.91 -2.00
CA PRO A 42 -0.93 13.87 -2.91
C PRO A 42 -0.64 12.53 -2.20
N LEU A 43 -0.19 12.55 -0.94
CA LEU A 43 0.02 11.33 -0.15
C LEU A 43 -1.30 10.63 0.16
N LEU A 44 -2.32 11.37 0.60
CA LEU A 44 -3.65 10.82 0.83
C LEU A 44 -4.25 10.25 -0.45
N GLY A 45 -4.16 10.98 -1.56
CA GLY A 45 -4.64 10.48 -2.85
C GLY A 45 -3.92 9.22 -3.32
N PHE A 46 -2.65 9.03 -2.94
CA PHE A 46 -1.92 7.79 -3.19
C PHE A 46 -2.37 6.65 -2.28
N ALA A 47 -2.55 6.92 -0.98
CA ALA A 47 -3.05 5.94 -0.02
C ALA A 47 -4.45 5.43 -0.40
N ASP A 48 -5.34 6.33 -0.84
CA ASP A 48 -6.70 5.97 -1.28
C ASP A 48 -6.69 5.06 -2.51
N ARG A 49 -5.75 5.29 -3.45
CA ARG A 49 -5.58 4.40 -4.61
C ARG A 49 -5.12 3.00 -4.20
N ILE A 50 -4.19 2.90 -3.26
CA ILE A 50 -3.75 1.61 -2.73
C ILE A 50 -4.91 0.90 -2.03
N SER A 51 -5.67 1.63 -1.20
CA SER A 51 -6.85 1.11 -0.51
C SER A 51 -7.90 0.60 -1.49
N PHE A 52 -8.14 1.33 -2.58
CA PHE A 52 -9.05 0.91 -3.65
C PHE A 52 -8.59 -0.40 -4.32
N ILE A 53 -7.30 -0.55 -4.58
CA ILE A 53 -6.74 -1.79 -5.14
C ILE A 53 -6.93 -2.95 -4.16
N ASP A 54 -6.66 -2.76 -2.87
CA ASP A 54 -6.85 -3.81 -1.86
C ASP A 54 -8.33 -4.24 -1.78
N TRP A 55 -9.25 -3.27 -1.67
CA TRP A 55 -10.67 -3.55 -1.61
C TRP A 55 -11.21 -4.22 -2.89
N GLU A 56 -10.81 -3.73 -4.07
CA GLU A 56 -11.38 -4.21 -5.32
C GLU A 56 -10.73 -5.50 -5.81
N LEU A 57 -9.43 -5.69 -5.58
CA LEU A 57 -8.72 -6.89 -6.00
C LEU A 57 -8.85 -8.00 -4.95
N TYR A 58 -8.65 -7.69 -3.67
CA TYR A 58 -8.59 -8.69 -2.62
C TYR A 58 -9.99 -9.12 -2.15
N ASP A 59 -10.86 -8.17 -1.81
CA ASP A 59 -12.19 -8.52 -1.28
C ASP A 59 -13.11 -9.03 -2.40
N LYS A 60 -13.13 -8.34 -3.54
CA LYS A 60 -14.03 -8.70 -4.65
C LYS A 60 -13.61 -9.94 -5.45
N TYR A 61 -12.32 -10.12 -5.78
CA TYR A 61 -11.92 -11.31 -6.56
C TYR A 61 -11.54 -12.48 -5.66
N PHE A 62 -10.83 -12.22 -4.56
CA PHE A 62 -10.32 -13.29 -3.71
C PHE A 62 -11.40 -13.81 -2.76
N ILE A 63 -12.02 -12.94 -1.96
CA ILE A 63 -13.01 -13.36 -0.96
C ILE A 63 -14.30 -13.81 -1.62
N ASN A 64 -14.89 -13.03 -2.54
CA ASN A 64 -16.10 -13.49 -3.24
C ASN A 64 -15.81 -14.64 -4.20
N GLY A 65 -14.63 -14.74 -4.82
CA GLY A 65 -14.24 -15.87 -5.65
C GLY A 65 -14.17 -17.16 -4.84
N PHE A 66 -13.50 -17.15 -3.69
CA PHE A 66 -13.50 -18.28 -2.76
C PHE A 66 -14.90 -18.60 -2.25
N GLY A 67 -15.73 -17.59 -1.95
CA GLY A 67 -17.11 -17.77 -1.54
C GLY A 67 -17.97 -18.45 -2.59
N HIS A 68 -17.83 -18.08 -3.88
CA HIS A 68 -18.54 -18.71 -4.98
C HIS A 68 -18.05 -20.12 -5.27
N VAL A 69 -16.74 -20.37 -5.22
CA VAL A 69 -16.17 -21.72 -5.36
C VAL A 69 -16.65 -22.62 -4.22
N THR A 70 -16.63 -22.12 -2.98
CA THR A 70 -17.10 -22.87 -1.80
C THR A 70 -18.59 -23.17 -1.93
N LYS A 71 -19.43 -22.18 -2.26
CA LYS A 71 -20.86 -22.39 -2.49
C LYS A 71 -21.13 -23.37 -3.63
N TRP A 72 -20.43 -23.24 -4.76
CA TRP A 72 -20.56 -24.14 -5.91
C TRP A 72 -20.20 -25.58 -5.54
N LEU A 73 -19.11 -25.78 -4.79
CA LEU A 73 -18.73 -27.07 -4.22
C LEU A 73 -19.80 -27.59 -3.24
N SER A 74 -20.43 -26.71 -2.47
CA SER A 74 -21.54 -27.05 -1.56
C SER A 74 -22.88 -27.30 -2.27
N PHE A 75 -23.05 -26.99 -3.56
CA PHE A 75 -24.26 -27.33 -4.35
C PHE A 75 -24.16 -28.67 -5.08
N LEU A 76 -22.95 -29.19 -5.31
CA LEU A 76 -22.72 -30.54 -5.83
C LEU A 76 -23.29 -31.71 -4.96
N PRO A 77 -23.53 -31.61 -3.64
CA PRO A 77 -24.07 -32.70 -2.81
C PRO A 77 -25.60 -32.73 -2.69
N GLY A 78 -26.36 -31.85 -3.36
CA GLY A 78 -27.83 -31.81 -3.20
C GLY A 78 -28.58 -33.12 -3.54
N ARG A 79 -27.88 -34.18 -3.95
CA ARG A 79 -28.38 -35.53 -4.20
C ARG A 79 -27.64 -36.67 -3.45
N THR A 80 -26.63 -36.39 -2.64
CA THR A 80 -25.84 -37.43 -1.97
C THR A 80 -25.44 -36.95 -0.58
N ASP A 81 -25.91 -37.69 0.44
CA ASP A 81 -25.87 -37.42 1.87
C ASP A 81 -24.80 -36.43 2.37
N TYR A 82 -25.26 -35.46 3.18
CA TYR A 82 -24.48 -34.36 3.79
C TYR A 82 -23.18 -34.81 4.49
N ASP A 83 -23.12 -36.06 4.98
CA ASP A 83 -21.98 -36.57 5.74
C ASP A 83 -20.77 -36.95 4.85
N GLY A 84 -21.02 -37.42 3.62
CA GLY A 84 -19.94 -37.94 2.77
C GLY A 84 -19.08 -36.83 2.16
N LEU A 85 -19.66 -35.66 1.93
CA LEU A 85 -19.02 -34.57 1.21
C LEU A 85 -18.25 -33.63 2.12
N ASP A 86 -18.71 -33.42 3.37
CA ASP A 86 -17.95 -32.68 4.39
C ASP A 86 -16.63 -33.40 4.70
N GLN A 87 -16.68 -34.72 4.91
CA GLN A 87 -15.48 -35.56 5.06
C GLN A 87 -14.59 -35.55 3.81
N THR A 88 -15.16 -35.67 2.61
CA THR A 88 -14.35 -35.77 1.39
C THR A 88 -13.68 -34.43 1.02
N LEU A 89 -14.40 -33.32 1.13
CA LEU A 89 -13.86 -32.01 0.79
C LEU A 89 -12.95 -31.46 1.88
N VAL A 90 -13.37 -31.45 3.15
CA VAL A 90 -12.56 -30.87 4.23
C VAL A 90 -11.31 -31.72 4.45
N ASP A 91 -11.43 -33.05 4.56
CA ASP A 91 -10.25 -33.90 4.70
C ASP A 91 -9.45 -34.00 3.39
N GLY A 92 -10.08 -33.86 2.24
CA GLY A 92 -9.40 -33.86 0.93
C GLY A 92 -8.52 -32.63 0.74
N LEU A 93 -9.05 -31.45 1.06
CA LEU A 93 -8.31 -30.19 1.04
C LEU A 93 -7.22 -30.17 2.12
N GLY A 94 -7.55 -30.61 3.34
CA GLY A 94 -6.58 -30.73 4.43
C GLY A 94 -5.42 -31.67 4.08
N ARG A 95 -5.72 -32.85 3.50
CA ARG A 95 -4.69 -33.79 3.03
C ARG A 95 -3.87 -33.24 1.86
N SER A 96 -4.50 -32.50 0.95
CA SER A 96 -3.80 -31.90 -0.19
C SER A 96 -2.85 -30.79 0.27
N MET A 97 -3.29 -29.93 1.19
CA MET A 97 -2.44 -28.89 1.79
C MET A 97 -1.31 -29.48 2.63
N SER A 98 -1.58 -30.54 3.39
CA SER A 98 -0.55 -31.25 4.16
C SER A 98 0.49 -31.91 3.24
N LYS A 99 0.07 -32.55 2.14
CA LYS A 99 0.99 -33.10 1.13
C LYS A 99 1.79 -32.02 0.43
N ALA A 100 1.17 -30.90 0.07
CA ALA A 100 1.87 -29.75 -0.51
C ALA A 100 2.93 -29.20 0.46
N GLY A 101 2.58 -29.04 1.74
CA GLY A 101 3.50 -28.62 2.79
C GLY A 101 4.65 -29.60 3.01
N SER A 102 4.38 -30.91 3.00
CA SER A 102 5.42 -31.94 3.10
C SER A 102 6.35 -31.92 1.90
N SER A 103 5.82 -31.77 0.69
CA SER A 103 6.62 -31.69 -0.54
C SER A 103 7.49 -30.43 -0.56
N LEU A 104 6.96 -29.29 -0.12
CA LEU A 104 7.71 -28.04 0.05
C LEU A 104 8.79 -28.15 1.13
N LYS A 105 8.53 -28.92 2.19
CA LYS A 105 9.52 -29.21 3.24
C LYS A 105 10.66 -30.07 2.70
N GLU A 106 10.40 -31.00 1.79
CA GLU A 106 11.42 -31.83 1.15
C GLU A 106 12.33 -31.04 0.18
N VAL A 107 11.84 -29.95 -0.41
CA VAL A 107 12.69 -29.00 -1.17
C VAL A 107 13.79 -28.42 -0.28
N GLN A 108 13.52 -28.28 1.03
CA GLN A 108 14.50 -27.86 2.01
C GLN A 108 15.39 -29.05 2.43
N THR A 109 16.38 -29.38 1.60
CA THR A 109 17.30 -30.51 1.81
C THR A 109 18.23 -30.39 3.04
N GLY A 110 18.22 -29.26 3.76
CA GLY A 110 19.04 -29.01 4.94
C GLY A 110 20.56 -28.92 4.70
N ARG A 111 21.00 -29.12 3.45
CA ARG A 111 22.41 -29.02 3.05
C ARG A 111 22.72 -27.60 2.60
N LEU A 112 23.51 -26.89 3.40
CA LEU A 112 23.90 -25.49 3.13
C LEU A 112 24.46 -25.29 1.71
N GLN A 113 25.20 -26.28 1.20
CA GLN A 113 25.78 -26.26 -0.15
C GLN A 113 24.72 -26.12 -1.26
N ASN A 114 23.56 -26.77 -1.14
CA ASN A 114 22.50 -26.65 -2.14
C ASN A 114 21.92 -25.23 -2.16
N TYR A 115 21.72 -24.60 -0.99
CA TYR A 115 21.26 -23.22 -0.90
C TYR A 115 22.27 -22.24 -1.52
N MET A 116 23.57 -22.45 -1.28
CA MET A 116 24.62 -21.64 -1.89
C MET A 116 24.64 -21.76 -3.41
N LEU A 117 24.41 -22.96 -3.95
CA LEU A 117 24.30 -23.16 -5.41
C LEU A 117 23.09 -22.42 -5.98
N PHE A 118 21.91 -22.54 -5.38
CA PHE A 118 20.72 -21.79 -5.83
C PHE A 118 20.91 -20.27 -5.78
N ALA A 119 21.55 -19.76 -4.72
CA ALA A 119 21.86 -18.34 -4.59
C ALA A 119 22.82 -17.86 -5.69
N LEU A 120 23.89 -18.61 -5.96
CA LEU A 120 24.84 -18.29 -7.02
C LEU A 120 24.18 -18.32 -8.41
N PHE A 121 23.35 -19.33 -8.70
CA PHE A 121 22.57 -19.39 -9.93
C PHE A 121 21.63 -18.20 -10.07
N GLY A 122 20.96 -17.81 -8.97
CA GLY A 122 20.10 -16.62 -8.94
C GLY A 122 20.85 -15.33 -9.27
N VAL A 123 22.03 -15.12 -8.69
CA VAL A 123 22.88 -13.96 -8.98
C VAL A 123 23.31 -13.93 -10.44
N ILE A 124 23.71 -15.07 -11.00
CA ILE A 124 24.10 -15.15 -12.42
C ILE A 124 22.93 -14.76 -13.33
N ILE A 125 21.72 -15.26 -13.07
CA ILE A 125 20.52 -14.92 -13.85
C ILE A 125 20.21 -13.43 -13.76
N ILE A 126 20.28 -12.84 -12.56
CA ILE A 126 20.05 -11.40 -12.35
C ILE A 126 21.06 -10.56 -13.13
N VAL A 127 22.35 -10.91 -13.08
CA VAL A 127 23.40 -10.18 -13.78
C VAL A 127 23.22 -10.28 -15.31
N ILE A 128 22.87 -11.46 -15.82
CA ILE A 128 22.58 -11.65 -17.24
C ILE A 128 21.39 -10.78 -17.65
N PHE A 129 20.29 -10.82 -16.89
CA PHE A 129 19.08 -10.06 -17.19
C PHE A 129 19.31 -8.54 -17.09
N GLN A 130 20.16 -8.08 -16.16
CA GLN A 130 20.53 -6.67 -16.03
C GLN A 130 21.48 -6.19 -17.14
N SER A 131 22.27 -7.11 -17.71
CA SER A 131 23.26 -6.79 -18.76
C SER A 131 22.64 -6.68 -20.16
N PHE A 132 21.38 -7.08 -20.34
CA PHE A 132 20.61 -6.90 -21.57
C PHE A 132 19.65 -5.71 -21.42
#